data_AF-Q3HWF9-F1
#
_entry.id   AF-Q3HWF9-F1
#
_cell.length_a   1.000
_cell.length_b   1.000
_cell.length_c   1.000
_cell.angle_alpha   90.00
_cell.angle_beta   90.00
_cell.angle_gamma   90.00
#
_symmetry.space_group_name_H-M   'P 1'
#
loop_
_entity.id
_entity.type
_entity.pdbx_description
1 polymer ?
#
loop_
_entity_poly.entity_id
_entity_poly.type
_entity_poly.pdbx_seq_one_letter_code
_entity_poly.pdbx_strand_id
1 'polypeptide(L)'
;GKVNVSILYIADVVNKNALQEVEKRVKKIDVDTILNTGELEQFIEDDPYTPFPQLAMTERPDTAASHLLQGRVAIVVDRSPGVLVGPMTFTSFFQAIDDYSIRWLVSSFVRVLRFLGAIIAIFAPALYIALISFHYEVIPLRLLLSIAESRERIPLPPLIEALIMELVLEMLREAAIRLPAPIGQTIGVVGGIVIGQAAVQARIVSNI
;
A
#
# COMPACT_ATOMS: atom_id res chain seq x y z
N GLY A 1 7.48 25.77 -20.04
CA GLY A 1 7.66 26.86 -19.05
C GLY A 1 8.68 26.39 -18.05
N LYS A 2 9.59 27.24 -17.53
CA LYS A 2 10.63 26.75 -16.62
C LYS A 2 10.03 26.40 -15.25
N VAL A 3 10.12 25.13 -14.87
CA VAL A 3 9.73 24.62 -13.54
C VAL A 3 10.99 24.56 -12.69
N ASN A 4 10.94 25.12 -11.48
CA ASN A 4 12.06 25.02 -10.55
C ASN A 4 11.94 23.72 -9.75
N VAL A 5 13.04 22.97 -9.70
CA VAL A 5 13.17 21.76 -8.88
C VAL A 5 14.24 22.02 -7.83
N SER A 6 13.88 21.88 -6.56
CA SER A 6 14.77 22.10 -5.42
C SER A 6 15.09 20.78 -4.75
N ILE A 7 16.37 20.50 -4.56
CA ILE A 7 16.85 19.31 -3.85
C ILE A 7 17.25 19.73 -2.43
N LEU A 8 16.65 19.10 -1.43
CA LEU A 8 16.87 19.34 -0.01
C LEU A 8 17.61 18.14 0.59
N TYR A 9 18.65 18.42 1.38
CA TYR A 9 19.42 17.41 2.10
C TYR A 9 20.14 18.04 3.30
N ILE A 10 20.52 17.20 4.26
CA ILE A 10 21.36 17.60 5.40
C ILE A 10 22.80 17.16 5.11
N ALA A 11 23.70 18.11 4.90
CA ALA A 11 25.07 17.86 4.42
C ALA A 11 25.85 16.83 5.27
N ASP A 12 25.62 16.80 6.58
CA ASP A 12 26.35 15.94 7.51
C ASP A 12 25.86 14.49 7.51
N VAL A 13 24.60 14.24 7.12
CA VAL A 13 23.94 12.93 7.27
C VAL A 13 23.59 12.29 5.92
N VAL A 14 23.49 13.09 4.86
CA VAL A 14 23.03 12.62 3.55
C VAL A 14 23.92 11.51 2.98
N ASN A 15 23.27 10.51 2.39
CA ASN A 15 23.96 9.55 1.54
C ASN A 15 24.44 10.25 0.26
N LYS A 16 25.74 10.53 0.17
CA LYS A 16 26.36 11.26 -0.95
C LYS A 16 26.15 10.57 -2.30
N ASN A 17 26.13 9.23 -2.34
CA ASN A 17 25.92 8.50 -3.59
C ASN A 17 24.47 8.69 -4.08
N ALA A 18 23.50 8.59 -3.18
CA ALA A 18 22.10 8.83 -3.50
C ALA A 18 21.86 10.27 -3.98
N LEU A 19 22.46 11.25 -3.30
CA LEU A 19 22.38 12.66 -3.69
C LEU A 19 22.93 12.89 -5.12
N GLN A 20 24.11 12.34 -5.42
CA GLN A 20 24.72 12.46 -6.74
C GLN A 20 23.86 11.84 -7.85
N GLU A 21 23.27 10.67 -7.60
CA GLU A 21 22.38 10.04 -8.57
C GLU A 21 21.09 10.84 -8.78
N VAL A 22 20.47 11.35 -7.70
CA VAL A 22 19.32 12.25 -7.81
C VAL A 22 19.65 13.50 -8.62
N GLU A 23 20.76 14.18 -8.31
CA GLU A 23 21.18 15.37 -9.06
C GLU A 23 21.42 15.09 -10.55
N LYS A 24 22.08 13.97 -10.85
CA LYS A 24 22.37 13.54 -12.22
C LYS A 24 21.08 13.25 -12.99
N ARG A 25 20.09 12.61 -12.36
CA ARG A 25 18.81 12.28 -12.98
C ARG A 25 17.98 13.52 -13.23
N VAL A 26 17.83 14.39 -12.23
CA VAL A 26 17.10 15.66 -12.38
C VAL A 26 17.69 16.49 -13.53
N LYS A 27 19.01 16.55 -13.67
CA LYS A 27 19.69 17.28 -14.76
C LYS A 27 19.53 16.63 -16.14
N LYS A 28 19.22 15.33 -16.22
CA LYS A 28 19.04 14.60 -17.47
C LYS A 28 17.63 14.75 -18.04
N ILE A 29 16.67 15.22 -17.25
CA ILE A 29 15.29 15.37 -17.68
C ILE A 29 15.20 16.44 -18.78
N ASP A 30 14.74 16.02 -19.96
CA ASP A 30 14.54 16.88 -21.14
C ASP A 30 13.07 16.82 -21.55
N VAL A 31 12.24 17.65 -20.92
CA VAL A 31 10.80 17.79 -21.19
C VAL A 31 10.38 19.26 -21.10
N ASP A 32 9.31 19.64 -21.82
CA ASP A 32 8.85 21.04 -21.90
C ASP A 32 8.32 21.59 -20.57
N THR A 33 7.71 20.73 -19.75
CA THR A 33 7.18 21.05 -18.43
C THR A 33 6.94 19.79 -17.61
N ILE A 34 6.97 19.93 -16.29
CA ILE A 34 6.54 18.91 -15.32
C ILE A 34 5.35 19.51 -14.56
N LEU A 35 4.22 18.80 -14.49
CA LEU A 35 2.99 19.31 -13.87
C LEU A 35 2.94 19.06 -12.36
N ASN A 36 3.49 17.95 -11.89
CA ASN A 36 3.42 17.57 -10.48
C ASN A 36 4.61 16.68 -10.06
N THR A 37 4.75 16.49 -8.74
CA THR A 37 5.81 15.66 -8.14
C THR A 37 5.72 14.19 -8.56
N GLY A 38 4.53 13.65 -8.84
CA GLY A 38 4.35 12.28 -9.33
C GLY A 38 4.83 12.08 -10.78
N GLU A 39 4.72 13.10 -11.63
CA GLU A 39 5.36 13.05 -12.96
C GLU A 39 6.87 13.06 -12.84
N LEU A 40 7.43 13.88 -11.94
CA LEU A 40 8.87 13.89 -11.68
C LEU A 40 9.37 12.52 -11.19
N GLU A 41 8.61 11.86 -10.31
CA GLU A 41 8.92 10.53 -9.79
C GLU A 41 9.16 9.53 -10.93
N GLN A 42 8.30 9.49 -11.95
CA GLN A 42 8.44 8.59 -13.09
C GLN A 42 9.72 8.81 -13.90
N PHE A 43 10.28 10.02 -13.93
CA PHE A 43 11.53 10.32 -14.63
C PHE A 43 12.78 10.00 -13.82
N ILE A 44 12.67 9.95 -12.48
CA ILE A 44 13.81 9.76 -11.57
C ILE A 44 13.90 8.32 -11.07
N GLU A 45 12.81 7.55 -11.07
CA GLU A 45 12.79 6.17 -10.61
C GLU A 45 13.73 5.24 -11.40
N ASP A 46 14.42 4.30 -10.73
CA ASP A 46 15.38 3.38 -11.37
C ASP A 46 14.67 2.29 -12.17
N ASP A 47 13.72 1.60 -11.53
CA ASP A 47 13.06 0.42 -12.07
C ASP A 47 11.55 0.63 -12.12
N PRO A 48 10.99 1.26 -13.16
CA PRO A 48 9.55 1.56 -13.24
C PRO A 48 8.65 0.31 -13.28
N TYR A 49 9.22 -0.88 -13.47
CA TYR A 49 8.49 -2.14 -13.49
C TYR A 49 8.41 -2.84 -12.13
N THR A 50 9.13 -2.32 -11.11
CA THR A 50 9.05 -2.89 -9.77
C THR A 50 7.72 -2.48 -9.12
N PRO A 51 7.02 -3.40 -8.44
CA PRO A 51 5.84 -3.03 -7.65
C PRO A 51 6.20 -2.26 -6.36
N PHE A 52 7.50 -2.13 -6.04
CA PHE A 52 7.99 -1.50 -4.82
C PHE A 52 8.47 -0.07 -5.07
N PRO A 53 7.71 0.95 -4.63
CA PRO A 53 8.08 2.34 -4.89
C PRO A 53 9.45 2.67 -4.32
N GLN A 54 10.33 3.22 -5.15
CA GLN A 54 11.70 3.58 -4.78
C GLN A 54 11.79 4.97 -4.15
N LEU A 55 10.79 5.80 -4.44
CA LEU A 55 10.59 7.12 -3.88
C LEU A 55 9.24 7.13 -3.14
N ALA A 56 9.03 8.07 -2.24
CA ALA A 56 7.74 8.25 -1.58
C ALA A 56 7.35 9.71 -1.63
N MET A 57 6.11 9.96 -2.03
CA MET A 57 5.51 11.29 -1.98
C MET A 57 4.86 11.53 -0.61
N THR A 58 5.11 12.70 -0.04
CA THR A 58 4.47 13.14 1.21
C THR A 58 4.04 14.59 1.12
N GLU A 59 2.83 14.89 1.56
CA GLU A 59 2.33 16.25 1.74
C GLU A 59 2.64 16.79 3.15
N ARG A 60 3.13 15.90 4.03
CA ARG A 60 3.39 16.17 5.45
C ARG A 60 4.84 16.63 5.65
N PRO A 61 5.09 17.91 6.02
CA PRO A 61 6.44 18.44 6.14
C PRO A 61 7.25 17.80 7.28
N ASP A 62 6.59 17.36 8.34
CA ASP A 62 7.18 16.61 9.46
C ASP A 62 7.72 15.25 9.00
N THR A 63 7.00 14.57 8.09
CA THR A 63 7.45 13.31 7.48
C THR A 63 8.67 13.54 6.60
N ALA A 64 8.66 14.58 5.78
CA ALA A 64 9.81 14.95 4.95
C ALA A 64 11.06 15.28 5.81
N ALA A 65 10.89 16.08 6.87
CA ALA A 65 11.97 16.41 7.80
C ALA A 65 12.56 15.18 8.50
N SER A 66 11.70 14.24 8.94
CA SER A 66 12.14 12.97 9.54
C SER A 66 13.01 12.14 8.58
N HIS A 67 12.63 12.06 7.30
CA HIS A 67 13.43 11.37 6.31
C HIS A 67 14.75 12.06 5.97
N LEU A 68 14.78 13.40 5.93
CA LEU A 68 16.03 14.15 5.79
C LEU A 68 16.99 13.86 6.95
N LEU A 69 16.47 13.79 8.19
CA LEU A 69 17.24 13.40 9.38
C LEU A 69 17.78 11.97 9.32
N GLN A 70 17.12 11.09 8.56
CA GLN A 70 17.59 9.72 8.28
C GLN A 70 18.62 9.66 7.15
N GLY A 71 19.07 10.80 6.61
CA GLY A 71 20.07 10.87 5.54
C GLY A 71 19.52 10.68 4.13
N ARG A 72 18.19 10.77 3.96
CA ARG A 72 17.52 10.74 2.65
C ARG A 72 17.53 12.11 2.01
N VAL A 73 17.23 12.14 0.71
CA VAL A 73 17.10 13.36 -0.09
C VAL A 73 15.61 13.63 -0.30
N ALA A 74 15.22 14.90 -0.20
CA ALA A 74 13.87 15.35 -0.53
C ALA A 74 13.92 16.27 -1.76
N ILE A 75 12.94 16.15 -2.65
CA ILE A 75 12.84 16.91 -3.89
C ILE A 75 11.51 17.64 -3.89
N VAL A 76 11.57 18.96 -4.07
CA VAL A 76 10.41 19.85 -4.11
C VAL A 76 10.28 20.40 -5.51
N VAL A 77 9.09 20.24 -6.09
CA VAL A 77 8.76 20.74 -7.43
C VAL A 77 7.90 21.99 -7.29
N ASP A 78 8.24 23.04 -8.04
CA ASP A 78 7.41 24.24 -8.09
C ASP A 78 5.96 23.88 -8.48
N ARG A 79 4.99 24.46 -7.77
CA ARG A 79 3.53 24.27 -7.94
C ARG A 79 2.99 22.87 -7.64
N SER A 80 3.75 22.01 -6.96
CA SER A 80 3.22 20.74 -6.45
C SER A 80 3.06 20.75 -4.92
N PRO A 81 1.94 20.22 -4.37
CA PRO A 81 1.73 20.16 -2.92
C PRO A 81 2.53 19.06 -2.23
N GLY A 82 3.02 18.07 -2.99
CA GLY A 82 3.78 16.93 -2.47
C GLY A 82 5.29 17.10 -2.59
N VAL A 83 6.01 16.57 -1.62
CA VAL A 83 7.48 16.45 -1.60
C VAL A 83 7.86 15.00 -1.88
N LEU A 84 8.77 14.78 -2.83
CA LEU A 84 9.30 13.45 -3.12
C LEU A 84 10.48 13.16 -2.21
N VAL A 85 10.55 11.96 -1.64
CA VAL A 85 11.59 11.57 -0.70
C VAL A 85 12.20 10.25 -1.12
N GLY A 86 13.53 10.13 -1.07
CA GLY A 86 14.21 8.89 -1.38
C GLY A 86 15.70 8.86 -1.03
N PRO A 87 16.34 7.69 -1.16
CA PRO A 87 15.75 6.40 -1.55
C PRO A 87 14.90 5.80 -0.43
N MET A 88 13.83 5.10 -0.82
CA MET A 88 12.95 4.37 0.09
C MET A 88 13.35 2.89 0.14
N THR A 89 13.14 2.28 1.30
CA THR A 89 13.29 0.84 1.49
C THR A 89 11.93 0.23 1.80
N PHE A 90 11.77 -1.07 1.54
CA PHE A 90 10.53 -1.80 1.87
C PHE A 90 10.08 -1.58 3.32
N THR A 91 11.02 -1.62 4.27
CA THR A 91 10.76 -1.41 5.70
C THR A 91 10.27 0.01 6.04
N SER A 92 10.55 0.99 5.18
CA SER A 92 10.11 2.38 5.39
C SER A 92 8.60 2.51 5.30
N PHE A 93 7.94 1.72 4.46
CA PHE A 93 6.48 1.74 4.30
C PHE A 93 5.72 1.16 5.50
N PHE A 94 6.43 0.46 6.41
CA PHE A 94 5.86 -0.04 7.66
C PHE A 94 6.08 0.92 8.84
N GLN A 95 6.65 2.10 8.61
CA GLN A 95 6.91 3.09 9.64
C GLN A 95 6.11 4.37 9.36
N ALA A 96 5.38 4.85 10.36
CA ALA A 96 4.71 6.14 10.29
C ALA A 96 5.46 7.15 11.17
N ILE A 97 5.41 8.44 10.81
CA ILE A 97 5.97 9.49 11.67
C ILE A 97 5.29 9.50 13.05
N ASP A 98 3.99 9.19 13.08
CA ASP A 98 3.18 9.14 14.30
C ASP A 98 3.64 8.02 15.27
N ASP A 99 4.36 7.00 14.77
CA ASP A 99 4.94 5.95 15.62
C ASP A 99 5.99 6.51 16.58
N TYR A 100 6.68 7.58 16.18
CA TYR A 100 7.71 8.23 16.98
C TYR A 100 7.13 9.23 17.99
N SER A 101 5.82 9.52 17.91
CA SER A 101 5.11 10.42 18.82
C SER A 101 4.53 9.68 20.05
N ILE A 102 4.52 8.35 20.04
CA ILE A 102 3.99 7.51 21.12
C ILE A 102 5.11 6.70 21.79
N ARG A 103 4.82 6.09 22.96
CA ARG A 103 5.81 5.29 23.71
C ARG A 103 6.35 4.15 22.84
N TRP A 104 7.68 4.01 22.82
CA TRP A 104 8.40 3.05 21.97
C TRP A 104 7.86 1.61 22.02
N LEU A 105 7.37 1.16 23.18
CA LEU A 105 6.80 -0.18 23.36
C LEU A 105 5.52 -0.36 22.51
N VAL A 106 4.65 0.64 22.53
CA VAL A 106 3.38 0.63 21.78
C VAL A 106 3.67 0.72 20.28
N SER A 107 4.54 1.64 19.85
CA SER A 107 4.89 1.77 18.44
C SER A 107 5.56 0.52 17.88
N SER A 108 6.41 -0.15 18.68
CA SER A 108 7.06 -1.38 18.25
C SER A 108 6.05 -2.53 18.10
N PHE A 109 5.10 -2.64 19.02
CA PHE A 109 4.00 -3.60 18.89
C PHE A 109 3.14 -3.35 17.65
N VAL A 110 2.74 -2.09 17.39
CA VAL A 110 1.96 -1.73 16.20
C VAL A 110 2.74 -2.01 14.91
N ARG A 111 4.05 -1.74 14.88
CA ARG A 111 4.91 -2.08 13.73
C ARG A 111 4.91 -3.58 13.46
N VAL A 112 5.08 -4.42 14.49
CA VAL A 112 5.00 -5.88 14.37
C VAL A 112 3.63 -6.32 13.85
N LEU A 113 2.54 -5.71 14.35
CA LEU A 113 1.19 -5.99 13.84
C LEU A 113 1.04 -5.64 12.36
N ARG A 114 1.63 -4.54 11.86
CA ARG A 114 1.60 -4.21 10.43
C ARG A 114 2.34 -5.25 9.60
N PHE A 115 3.51 -5.71 10.04
CA PHE A 115 4.26 -6.75 9.35
C PHE A 115 3.49 -8.07 9.31
N LEU A 116 2.94 -8.51 10.44
CA LEU A 116 2.12 -9.72 10.51
C LEU A 116 0.84 -9.57 9.67
N GLY A 117 0.19 -8.40 9.72
CA GLY A 117 -0.98 -8.09 8.92
C GLY A 117 -0.70 -8.18 7.42
N ALA A 118 0.44 -7.67 6.96
CA ALA A 118 0.84 -7.78 5.56
C ALA A 118 1.09 -9.25 5.14
N ILE A 119 1.73 -10.05 5.99
CA ILE A 119 1.91 -11.49 5.75
C ILE A 119 0.53 -12.18 5.66
N ILE A 120 -0.35 -11.95 6.63
CA ILE A 120 -1.68 -12.56 6.64
C ILE A 120 -2.49 -12.14 5.41
N ALA A 121 -2.47 -10.85 5.04
CA ALA A 121 -3.21 -10.36 3.88
C ALA A 121 -2.77 -11.03 2.57
N ILE A 122 -1.47 -11.26 2.39
CA ILE A 122 -0.93 -11.91 1.19
C ILE A 122 -1.20 -13.42 1.20
N PHE A 123 -1.01 -14.08 2.34
CA PHE A 123 -1.03 -15.55 2.40
C PHE A 123 -2.38 -16.17 2.77
N ALA A 124 -3.26 -15.45 3.48
CA ALA A 124 -4.53 -16.02 3.96
C ALA A 124 -5.47 -16.49 2.84
N PRO A 125 -5.70 -15.73 1.74
CA PRO A 125 -6.55 -16.21 0.65
C PRO A 125 -5.98 -17.46 -0.02
N ALA A 126 -4.66 -17.48 -0.27
CA ALA A 126 -3.97 -18.61 -0.86
C ALA A 126 -4.02 -19.86 0.05
N LEU A 127 -3.82 -19.67 1.35
CA LEU A 127 -3.88 -20.75 2.34
C LEU A 127 -5.30 -21.33 2.46
N TYR A 128 -6.33 -20.47 2.46
CA TYR A 128 -7.73 -20.88 2.45
C TYR A 128 -8.04 -21.79 1.25
N ILE A 129 -7.67 -21.35 0.04
CA ILE A 129 -7.88 -22.13 -1.18
C ILE A 129 -7.13 -23.46 -1.12
N ALA A 130 -5.87 -23.43 -0.66
CA ALA A 130 -5.02 -24.62 -0.58
C ALA A 130 -5.57 -25.68 0.39
N LEU A 131 -6.07 -25.25 1.56
CA LEU A 131 -6.62 -26.15 2.57
C LEU A 131 -7.93 -26.78 2.10
N ILE A 132 -8.86 -26.00 1.54
CA ILE A 132 -10.17 -26.52 1.14
C ILE A 132 -10.08 -27.34 -0.14
N SER A 133 -9.19 -26.99 -1.06
CA SER A 133 -9.11 -27.65 -2.37
C SER A 133 -8.18 -28.86 -2.41
N PHE A 134 -7.13 -28.89 -1.56
CA PHE A 134 -6.10 -29.93 -1.63
C PHE A 134 -5.83 -30.65 -0.30
N HIS A 135 -5.96 -29.99 0.85
CA HIS A 135 -5.58 -30.54 2.17
C HIS A 135 -6.71 -30.45 3.20
N TYR A 136 -7.92 -30.85 2.82
CA TYR A 136 -9.11 -30.73 3.66
C TYR A 136 -9.04 -31.61 4.92
N GLU A 137 -8.20 -32.64 4.90
CA GLU A 137 -7.93 -33.58 6.00
C GLU A 137 -7.30 -32.89 7.23
N VAL A 138 -6.64 -31.74 7.02
CA VAL A 138 -6.03 -30.94 8.10
C VAL A 138 -7.11 -30.15 8.87
N ILE A 139 -8.28 -29.94 8.25
CA ILE A 139 -9.38 -29.19 8.85
C ILE A 139 -10.15 -30.12 9.79
N PRO A 140 -10.39 -29.73 11.07
CA PRO A 140 -11.24 -30.50 11.97
C PRO A 140 -12.59 -30.81 11.34
N LEU A 141 -13.03 -32.07 11.41
CA LEU A 141 -14.23 -32.55 10.71
C LEU A 141 -15.48 -31.69 10.94
N ARG A 142 -15.66 -31.14 12.15
CA ARG A 142 -16.78 -30.24 12.46
C ARG A 142 -16.77 -28.97 11.61
N LEU A 143 -15.59 -28.35 11.42
CA LEU A 143 -15.43 -27.16 10.59
C LEU A 143 -15.59 -27.51 9.11
N LEU A 144 -15.05 -28.66 8.68
CA LEU A 144 -15.17 -29.12 7.30
C LEU A 144 -16.63 -29.34 6.90
N LEU A 145 -17.45 -29.94 7.77
CA LEU A 145 -18.89 -30.12 7.53
C LEU A 145 -19.62 -28.79 7.41
N SER A 146 -19.33 -27.81 8.28
CA SER A 146 -19.91 -26.47 8.18
C SER A 146 -19.51 -25.76 6.87
N ILE A 147 -18.25 -25.89 6.44
CA ILE A 147 -17.79 -25.35 5.15
C ILE A 147 -18.52 -26.05 3.99
N ALA A 148 -18.67 -27.38 4.04
CA ALA A 148 -19.37 -28.13 3.02
C ALA A 148 -20.85 -27.73 2.90
N GLU A 149 -21.56 -27.55 4.04
CA GLU A 149 -22.94 -27.06 4.07
C GLU A 149 -23.07 -25.65 3.50
N SER A 150 -22.12 -24.75 3.84
CA SER A 150 -22.08 -23.39 3.31
C SER A 150 -21.89 -23.37 1.79
N ARG A 151 -21.05 -24.28 1.28
CA ARG A 151 -20.69 -24.35 -0.14
C ARG A 151 -21.62 -25.20 -0.99
N GLU A 152 -22.51 -26.01 -0.40
CA GLU A 152 -23.46 -26.87 -1.12
C GLU A 152 -24.27 -26.09 -2.17
N ARG A 153 -24.59 -24.83 -1.86
CA ARG A 153 -25.44 -23.97 -2.69
C ARG A 153 -24.67 -23.00 -3.59
N ILE A 154 -23.34 -23.10 -3.61
CA ILE A 154 -22.44 -22.20 -4.33
C ILE A 154 -21.83 -22.97 -5.51
N PRO A 155 -22.17 -22.59 -6.76
CA PRO A 155 -21.73 -23.33 -7.94
C PRO A 155 -20.27 -23.05 -8.33
N LEU A 156 -19.59 -22.13 -7.65
CA LEU A 156 -18.25 -21.66 -8.00
C LEU A 156 -17.16 -22.44 -7.24
N PRO A 157 -16.02 -22.76 -7.89
CA PRO A 157 -14.82 -23.23 -7.20
C PRO A 157 -14.28 -22.16 -6.22
N PRO A 158 -13.63 -22.56 -5.10
CA PRO A 158 -13.08 -21.63 -4.11
C PRO A 158 -12.13 -20.58 -4.71
N LEU A 159 -11.36 -20.95 -5.73
CA LEU A 159 -10.46 -20.04 -6.44
C LEU A 159 -11.22 -18.91 -7.15
N ILE A 160 -12.30 -19.24 -7.87
CA ILE A 160 -13.09 -18.24 -8.62
C ILE A 160 -13.85 -17.33 -7.66
N GLU A 161 -14.41 -17.91 -6.60
CA GLU A 161 -15.05 -17.18 -5.51
C GLU A 161 -14.10 -16.14 -4.88
N ALA A 162 -12.90 -16.57 -4.48
CA ALA A 162 -11.89 -15.68 -3.90
C ALA A 162 -11.45 -14.58 -4.86
N LEU A 163 -11.26 -14.89 -6.15
CA LEU A 163 -10.89 -13.89 -7.16
C LEU A 163 -11.99 -12.85 -7.39
N ILE A 164 -13.26 -13.25 -7.40
CA ILE A 164 -14.39 -12.31 -7.51
C ILE A 164 -14.42 -11.41 -6.28
N MET A 165 -14.24 -11.96 -5.08
CA MET A 165 -14.20 -11.16 -3.87
C MET A 165 -13.02 -10.20 -3.82
N GLU A 166 -11.83 -10.64 -4.23
CA GLU A 166 -10.66 -9.78 -4.30
C GLU A 166 -10.90 -8.61 -5.27
N LEU A 167 -11.48 -8.89 -6.45
CA LEU A 167 -11.85 -7.86 -7.41
C LEU A 167 -12.86 -6.87 -6.83
N VAL A 168 -13.89 -7.37 -6.13
CA VAL A 168 -14.90 -6.51 -5.49
C VAL A 168 -14.29 -5.63 -4.41
N LEU A 169 -13.40 -6.19 -3.57
CA LEU A 169 -12.69 -5.44 -2.53
C LEU A 169 -11.77 -4.38 -3.13
N GLU A 170 -11.10 -4.71 -4.23
CA GLU A 170 -10.22 -3.78 -4.94
C GLU A 170 -11.02 -2.63 -5.58
N MET A 171 -12.16 -2.93 -6.20
CA MET A 171 -13.09 -1.92 -6.73
C MET A 171 -13.62 -1.00 -5.63
N LEU A 172 -13.91 -1.56 -4.45
CA LEU A 172 -14.30 -0.78 -3.28
C LEU A 172 -13.18 0.12 -2.77
N ARG A 173 -11.94 -0.40 -2.73
CA ARG A 173 -10.76 0.35 -2.32
C ARG A 173 -10.49 1.52 -3.26
N GLU A 174 -10.56 1.28 -4.57
CA GLU A 174 -10.37 2.29 -5.60
C GLU A 174 -11.43 3.41 -5.49
N ALA A 175 -12.69 3.04 -5.23
CA ALA A 175 -13.75 4.00 -4.97
C ALA A 175 -13.49 4.82 -3.69
N ALA A 176 -13.04 4.17 -2.62
CA ALA A 176 -12.78 4.83 -1.33
C ALA A 176 -11.63 5.84 -1.39
N ILE A 177 -10.54 5.54 -2.12
CA ILE A 177 -9.37 6.41 -2.26
C ILE A 177 -9.70 7.69 -3.07
N ARG A 178 -10.65 7.62 -4.00
CA ARG A 178 -11.06 8.77 -4.82
C ARG A 178 -12.03 9.73 -4.12
N LEU A 179 -12.52 9.36 -2.94
CA LEU A 179 -13.46 10.16 -2.17
C LEU A 179 -12.75 10.96 -1.07
N PRO A 180 -13.31 12.11 -0.66
CA PRO A 180 -12.79 12.86 0.48
C PRO A 180 -12.71 11.99 1.74
N ALA A 181 -11.65 12.18 2.55
CA ALA A 181 -11.31 11.31 3.68
C ALA A 181 -12.49 10.96 4.63
N PRO A 182 -13.39 11.90 5.01
CA PRO A 182 -14.53 11.56 5.89
C PRO A 182 -15.53 10.59 5.26
N ILE A 183 -15.68 10.63 3.93
CA ILE A 183 -16.63 9.79 3.17
C ILE A 183 -15.96 8.46 2.80
N GLY A 184 -14.67 8.48 2.43
CA GLY A 184 -13.90 7.29 2.07
C GLY A 184 -13.90 6.23 3.17
N GLN A 185 -13.71 6.62 4.43
CA GLN A 185 -13.76 5.69 5.56
C GLN A 185 -15.14 5.06 5.74
N THR A 186 -16.20 5.85 5.57
CA THR A 186 -17.59 5.37 5.68
C THR A 186 -17.92 4.38 4.57
N ILE A 187 -17.51 4.66 3.33
CA ILE A 187 -17.72 3.75 2.20
C ILE A 187 -16.89 2.47 2.35
N GLY A 188 -15.67 2.54 2.88
CA GLY A 188 -14.88 1.35 3.16
C GLY A 188 -15.59 0.40 4.13
N VAL A 189 -16.10 0.93 5.25
CA VAL A 189 -16.78 0.12 6.28
C VAL A 189 -18.15 -0.38 5.80
N VAL A 190 -19.00 0.53 5.32
CA VAL A 190 -20.37 0.20 4.89
C VAL A 190 -20.34 -0.63 3.61
N GLY A 191 -19.50 -0.26 2.65
CA GLY A 191 -19.34 -0.98 1.39
C GLY A 191 -18.85 -2.40 1.62
N GLY A 192 -17.82 -2.60 2.45
CA GLY A 192 -17.32 -3.94 2.77
C GLY A 192 -18.40 -4.83 3.41
N ILE A 193 -19.14 -4.32 4.39
CA ILE A 193 -20.19 -5.09 5.09
C ILE A 193 -21.37 -5.36 4.16
N VAL A 194 -21.91 -4.34 3.50
CA VAL A 194 -23.13 -4.46 2.67
C VAL A 194 -22.86 -5.33 1.45
N ILE A 195 -21.72 -5.13 0.77
CA ILE A 195 -21.39 -5.94 -0.42
C ILE A 195 -20.98 -7.35 -0.03
N GLY A 196 -20.26 -7.55 1.09
CA GLY A 196 -20.00 -8.87 1.62
C GLY A 196 -21.30 -9.63 1.93
N GLN A 197 -22.26 -8.98 2.60
CA GLN A 197 -23.57 -9.55 2.86
C GLN A 197 -24.35 -9.84 1.57
N ALA A 198 -24.32 -8.93 0.59
CA ALA A 198 -24.97 -9.13 -0.70
C ALA A 198 -24.35 -10.30 -1.47
N ALA A 199 -23.02 -10.47 -1.45
CA ALA A 199 -22.32 -11.56 -2.11
C ALA A 199 -22.69 -12.93 -1.51
N VAL A 200 -22.82 -12.99 -0.17
CA VAL A 200 -23.32 -14.17 0.55
C VAL A 200 -24.79 -14.46 0.21
N GLN A 201 -25.65 -13.43 0.22
CA GLN A 201 -27.08 -13.58 -0.12
C GLN A 201 -27.30 -14.02 -1.57
N ALA A 202 -26.48 -13.51 -2.49
CA ALA A 202 -26.48 -13.90 -3.90
C ALA A 202 -25.87 -15.29 -4.14
N ARG A 203 -25.35 -15.95 -3.09
CA ARG A 203 -24.67 -17.27 -3.14
C ARG A 203 -23.48 -17.32 -4.10
N ILE A 204 -22.82 -16.17 -4.26
CA ILE A 204 -21.58 -16.05 -5.03
C ILE A 204 -20.39 -16.47 -4.14
N VAL A 205 -20.54 -16.27 -2.83
CA VAL A 205 -19.49 -16.47 -1.82
C VAL A 205 -20.06 -17.17 -0.60
N SER A 206 -19.26 -18.02 0.02
CA SER A 206 -19.58 -18.75 1.24
C SER A 206 -19.69 -17.80 2.42
N ASN A 207 -20.54 -18.16 3.37
CA ASN A 207 -20.74 -17.38 4.59
C ASN A 207 -19.71 -17.69 5.69
N ILE A 208 -18.66 -18.46 5.36
CA ILE A 208 -17.59 -18.92 6.24
C ILE A 208 -16.23 -18.57 5.65
#